data_AF-A0A6L6E0J4-F1
#
_entry.id   AF-A0A6L6E0J4-F1
#
_cell.length_a   1.000
_cell.length_b   1.000
_cell.length_c   1.000
_cell.angle_alpha   90.00
_cell.angle_beta   90.00
_cell.angle_gamma   90.00
#
_symmetry.space_group_name_H-M   'P 1'
#
loop_
_entity.id
_entity.type
_entity.pdbx_description
1 polymer ?
#
loop_
_entity_poly.entity_id
_entity_poly.type
_entity_poly.pdbx_seq_one_letter_code
_entity_poly.pdbx_strand_id
1 'polypeptide(L)'
;MKAKTPLLTMAGVMLASPFTRWVADQLNHQPSLCPLLRLTGMPCPSCGGTRASLYLLSGDPIAALRANAGLTVFVMAFAVFIAVTGVQPFPILGVANPHERVAD
;
A
#
# COMPACT_ATOMS: atom_id res chain seq x y z
N MET A 1 9.74 -10.91 -25.22
CA MET A 1 9.98 -11.12 -23.77
C MET A 1 8.87 -10.57 -22.85
N LYS A 2 7.73 -10.06 -23.37
CA LYS A 2 6.58 -9.52 -22.62
C LYS A 2 5.83 -10.49 -21.68
N ALA A 3 5.96 -11.81 -21.87
CA ALA A 3 5.15 -12.80 -21.16
C ALA A 3 5.67 -13.18 -19.76
N LYS A 4 6.96 -12.95 -19.46
CA LYS A 4 7.56 -13.34 -18.17
C LYS A 4 7.36 -12.28 -17.08
N THR A 5 7.27 -11.01 -17.47
CA THR A 5 7.03 -9.85 -16.58
C THR A 5 5.69 -9.90 -15.83
N PRO A 6 4.53 -10.23 -16.44
CA PRO A 6 3.28 -10.38 -15.70
C PRO A 6 3.33 -11.60 -14.77
N LEU A 7 3.98 -12.68 -15.17
CA LEU A 7 4.08 -13.88 -14.33
C LEU A 7 4.94 -13.62 -13.09
N LEU A 8 6.04 -12.87 -13.23
CA LEU A 8 6.91 -12.51 -12.11
C LEU A 8 6.25 -11.51 -11.15
N THR A 9 5.50 -10.54 -11.69
CA THR A 9 4.75 -9.58 -10.87
C THR A 9 3.58 -10.24 -10.15
N MET A 10 2.83 -11.12 -10.80
CA MET A 10 1.75 -11.88 -10.15
C MET A 10 2.29 -12.86 -9.11
N ALA A 11 3.41 -13.54 -9.36
CA ALA A 11 4.07 -14.40 -8.38
C ALA A 11 4.60 -13.59 -7.18
N GLY A 12 5.17 -12.41 -7.42
CA GLY A 12 5.59 -11.47 -6.37
C GLY A 12 4.43 -10.97 -5.52
N VAL A 13 3.30 -10.62 -6.14
CA VAL A 13 2.06 -10.20 -5.44
C VAL A 13 1.46 -11.35 -4.64
N MET A 14 1.42 -12.58 -5.19
CA MET A 14 0.91 -13.76 -4.49
C MET A 14 1.74 -14.14 -3.27
N LEU A 15 3.07 -14.00 -3.33
CA LEU A 15 3.96 -14.33 -2.21
C LEU A 15 4.01 -13.20 -1.17
N ALA A 16 3.94 -11.94 -1.59
CA ALA A 16 3.93 -10.79 -0.70
C ALA A 16 2.62 -10.63 0.08
N SER A 17 1.49 -11.03 -0.50
CA SER A 17 0.16 -10.91 0.14
C SER A 17 0.04 -11.64 1.49
N PRO A 18 0.33 -12.96 1.64
CA PRO A 18 0.20 -13.64 2.93
C PRO A 18 1.19 -13.12 3.97
N PHE A 19 2.41 -12.75 3.55
CA PHE A 19 3.41 -12.15 4.44
C PHE A 19 2.95 -10.78 4.96
N THR A 20 2.45 -9.91 4.07
CA THR A 20 1.95 -8.58 4.46
C THR A 20 0.70 -8.64 5.33
N ARG A 21 -0.22 -9.59 5.10
CA ARG A 21 -1.33 -9.86 6.05
C ARG A 21 -0.82 -10.26 7.43
N TRP A 22 0.09 -11.23 7.47
CA TRP A 22 0.64 -11.72 8.74
C TRP A 22 1.32 -10.59 9.52
N VAL A 23 2.12 -9.76 8.87
CA VAL A 23 2.73 -8.58 9.50
C VAL A 23 1.66 -7.59 9.96
N ALA A 24 0.64 -7.31 9.15
CA ALA A 24 -0.45 -6.39 9.52
C ALA A 24 -1.18 -6.87 10.79
N ASP A 25 -1.50 -8.15 10.86
CA ASP A 25 -2.24 -8.73 11.98
C ASP A 25 -1.40 -8.78 13.26
N GLN A 26 -0.10 -9.09 13.15
CA GLN A 26 0.85 -8.98 14.25
C GLN A 26 0.91 -7.55 14.78
N LEU A 27 1.04 -6.57 13.90
CA LEU A 27 1.06 -5.16 14.29
C LEU A 27 -0.25 -4.73 14.95
N ASN A 28 -1.39 -5.31 14.58
CA ASN A 28 -2.69 -5.02 15.19
C ASN A 28 -2.86 -5.66 16.57
N HIS A 29 -2.31 -6.85 16.80
CA HIS A 29 -2.37 -7.55 18.09
C HIS A 29 -1.36 -7.02 19.10
N GLN A 30 -0.25 -6.45 18.64
CA GLN A 30 0.72 -5.83 19.54
C GLN A 30 0.11 -4.58 20.18
N PRO A 31 0.17 -4.43 21.53
CA PRO A 31 -0.35 -3.26 22.20
C PRO A 31 0.39 -2.05 21.63
N SER A 32 -0.36 -1.16 20.96
CA SER A 32 0.27 -0.02 20.33
C SER A 32 0.94 0.81 21.41
N LEU A 33 2.27 0.94 21.33
CA LEU A 33 3.04 1.91 22.12
C LEU A 33 2.74 3.35 21.71
N CYS A 34 1.79 3.55 20.77
CA CYS A 34 1.34 4.85 20.29
C CYS A 34 0.67 5.61 21.45
N PRO A 35 1.31 6.66 21.98
CA PRO A 35 0.74 7.46 23.06
C PRO A 35 -0.53 8.17 22.59
N LEU A 36 -0.58 8.55 21.30
CA LEU A 36 -1.73 9.19 20.69
C LEU A 36 -2.97 8.29 20.74
N LEU A 37 -2.85 7.02 20.34
CA LEU A 37 -3.99 6.09 20.40
C LEU A 37 -4.47 5.89 21.85
N ARG A 38 -3.56 5.86 22.82
CA ARG A 38 -3.93 5.72 24.24
C ARG A 38 -4.57 6.96 24.83
N LEU A 39 -4.15 8.15 24.40
CA LEU A 39 -4.63 9.43 24.94
C LEU A 39 -5.88 9.94 24.23
N THR A 40 -6.01 9.74 22.91
CA THR A 40 -7.09 10.30 22.08
C THR A 40 -8.03 9.24 21.53
N GLY A 41 -7.68 7.95 21.62
CA GLY A 41 -8.43 6.87 20.97
C GLY A 41 -8.27 6.82 19.45
N MET A 42 -7.48 7.73 18.85
CA MET A 42 -7.22 7.76 17.41
C MET A 42 -5.75 7.42 17.09
N PRO A 43 -5.49 6.50 16.14
CA PRO A 43 -4.13 6.19 15.74
C PRO A 43 -3.50 7.42 15.06
N CYS A 44 -2.21 7.66 15.30
CA CYS A 44 -1.50 8.71 14.57
C CYS A 44 -1.45 8.37 13.07
N PRO A 45 -1.40 9.39 12.18
CA PRO A 45 -1.43 9.17 10.74
C PRO A 45 -0.27 8.29 10.25
N SER A 46 0.87 8.29 10.95
CA SER A 46 2.01 7.43 10.66
C SER A 46 1.76 5.97 11.03
N CYS A 47 1.41 5.65 12.28
CA CYS A 47 1.15 4.26 12.70
C CYS A 47 -0.09 3.65 12.02
N GLY A 48 -1.18 4.43 11.92
CA GLY A 48 -2.38 4.00 11.20
C GLY A 48 -2.14 3.86 9.70
N GLY A 49 -1.31 4.75 9.14
CA GLY A 49 -0.91 4.68 7.74
C GLY A 49 -0.10 3.44 7.39
N THR A 50 0.89 3.08 8.21
CA THR A 50 1.67 1.85 8.00
C THR A 50 0.79 0.60 8.02
N ARG A 51 -0.17 0.50 8.95
CA ARG A 51 -1.11 -0.63 9.00
C ARG A 51 -2.05 -0.65 7.79
N ALA A 52 -2.60 0.50 7.41
CA ALA A 52 -3.46 0.61 6.24
C ALA A 52 -2.72 0.21 4.95
N SER A 53 -1.46 0.63 4.80
CA SER A 53 -0.60 0.23 3.68
C SER A 53 -0.37 -1.28 3.63
N LEU A 54 -0.10 -1.93 4.76
CA LEU A 54 0.06 -3.39 4.80
C LEU A 54 -1.22 -4.12 4.40
N TYR A 55 -2.37 -3.65 4.89
CA TYR A 55 -3.67 -4.22 4.49
C TYR A 55 -3.98 -3.98 3.00
N LEU A 56 -3.67 -2.80 2.45
CA LEU A 56 -3.78 -2.53 1.02
C LEU A 56 -2.87 -3.43 0.17
N LEU A 57 -1.60 -3.58 0.57
CA LEU A 57 -0.64 -4.48 -0.11
C LEU A 57 -1.10 -5.93 -0.07
N SER A 58 -1.79 -6.29 1.00
CA SER A 58 -2.32 -7.63 1.17
C SER A 58 -3.62 -7.91 0.39
N GLY A 59 -4.24 -6.87 -0.17
CA GLY A 59 -5.50 -6.97 -0.89
C GLY A 59 -6.75 -6.86 -0.02
N ASP A 60 -6.64 -6.35 1.21
CA ASP A 60 -7.77 -6.17 2.15
C ASP A 60 -8.08 -4.67 2.37
N PRO A 61 -8.84 -4.03 1.45
CA PRO A 61 -9.17 -2.60 1.58
C PRO A 61 -10.12 -2.31 2.73
N ILE A 62 -10.90 -3.29 3.20
CA ILE A 62 -11.83 -3.12 4.32
C ILE A 62 -11.05 -3.00 5.62
N ALA A 63 -10.05 -3.87 5.82
CA ALA A 63 -9.14 -3.76 6.96
C ALA A 63 -8.30 -2.47 6.90
N ALA A 64 -7.90 -2.03 5.70
CA ALA A 64 -7.19 -0.77 5.51
C ALA A 64 -8.04 0.45 5.90
N LEU A 65 -9.32 0.49 5.52
CA LEU A 65 -10.26 1.56 5.93
C LEU A 65 -10.40 1.64 7.46
N ARG A 66 -10.46 0.48 8.14
CA ARG A 66 -10.51 0.41 9.60
C ARG A 66 -9.22 0.92 10.25
N ALA A 67 -8.07 0.74 9.61
CA ALA A 67 -6.78 1.21 10.12
C ALA A 67 -6.57 2.72 9.87
N ASN A 68 -6.93 3.21 8.68
CA ASN A 68 -6.90 4.64 8.33
C ASN A 68 -7.77 4.90 7.09
N ALA A 69 -8.99 5.40 7.30
CA ALA A 69 -9.92 5.68 6.21
C ALA A 69 -9.40 6.76 5.24
N GLY A 70 -8.82 7.84 5.76
CA GLY A 70 -8.35 8.97 4.95
C GLY A 70 -7.22 8.58 3.99
N LEU A 71 -6.20 7.87 4.50
CA LEU A 71 -5.11 7.37 3.65
C LEU A 71 -5.63 6.36 2.64
N THR A 72 -6.49 5.43 3.07
CA THR A 72 -7.00 4.37 2.20
C THR A 72 -7.80 4.96 1.02
N VAL A 73 -8.71 5.90 1.29
CA VAL A 73 -9.48 6.58 0.24
C VAL A 73 -8.55 7.36 -0.69
N PHE A 74 -7.58 8.10 -0.14
CA PHE A 74 -6.63 8.86 -0.95
C PHE A 74 -5.83 7.97 -1.90
N VAL A 75 -5.24 6.89 -1.38
CA VAL A 75 -4.43 5.95 -2.19
C VAL A 75 -5.28 5.27 -3.26
N MET A 76 -6.49 4.83 -2.93
CA MET A 76 -7.40 4.20 -3.89
C MET A 76 -7.84 5.19 -4.98
N ALA A 77 -8.24 6.40 -4.61
CA ALA A 77 -8.62 7.44 -5.55
C ALA A 77 -7.46 7.82 -6.48
N PHE A 78 -6.25 7.96 -5.93
CA PHE A 78 -5.05 8.26 -6.70
C PHE A 78 -4.69 7.14 -7.68
N ALA A 79 -4.78 5.87 -7.24
CA ALA A 79 -4.56 4.71 -8.11
C ALA A 79 -5.57 4.66 -9.26
N VAL A 80 -6.86 4.91 -8.99
CA VAL A 80 -7.91 4.98 -10.01
C VAL A 80 -7.66 6.14 -10.96
N PHE A 81 -7.30 7.33 -10.45
CA PHE A 81 -7.00 8.49 -11.26
C PHE A 81 -5.87 8.21 -12.27
N ILE A 82 -4.77 7.59 -11.82
CA ILE A 82 -3.67 7.19 -12.71
C ILE A 82 -4.16 6.15 -13.73
N ALA A 83 -4.91 5.14 -13.29
CA ALA A 83 -5.39 4.07 -14.18
C ALA A 83 -6.34 4.58 -15.27
N VAL A 84 -7.17 5.57 -14.95
CA VAL A 84 -8.14 6.18 -15.89
C VAL A 84 -7.47 7.19 -16.83
N THR A 85 -6.57 8.03 -16.30
CA THR A 85 -5.98 9.13 -17.09
C THR A 85 -4.70 8.73 -17.83
N GLY A 86 -4.04 7.65 -17.41
CA GLY A 86 -2.73 7.25 -17.94
C GLY A 86 -1.60 8.22 -17.57
N VAL A 87 -1.84 9.18 -16.67
CA VAL A 87 -0.83 10.15 -16.24
C VAL A 87 0.26 9.41 -15.48
N GLN A 88 1.48 9.51 -15.99
CA GLN A 88 2.66 8.99 -15.32
C GLN A 88 3.14 10.03 -14.30
N PRO A 89 3.02 9.77 -12.99
CA PRO A 89 3.39 10.76 -11.99
C PRO A 89 4.91 10.82 -11.73
N PHE A 90 5.68 9.88 -12.28
CA PHE A 90 7.13 9.76 -12.08
C PHE A 90 7.94 11.05 -12.34
N PRO A 91 7.67 11.84 -13.41
CA PRO A 91 8.38 13.09 -13.66
C PRO A 91 8.13 14.14 -12.55
N ILE A 92 6.94 14.09 -11.93
CA ILE A 92 6.51 15.01 -10.88
C ILE A 92 7.12 14.61 -9.53
N LEU A 93 7.22 13.30 -9.28
CA LEU A 93 7.81 12.75 -8.05
C LEU A 93 9.35 12.72 -8.05
N GLY A 94 10.01 13.05 -9.16
CA GLY A 94 11.47 12.97 -9.28
C GLY A 94 12.01 11.54 -9.18
N VAL A 95 11.16 10.54 -9.45
CA VAL A 95 11.52 9.12 -9.41
C VAL A 95 11.85 8.66 -10.84
N ALA A 96 12.94 7.91 -11.01
CA ALA A 96 13.34 7.38 -12.30
C ALA A 96 12.23 6.51 -12.93
N ASN A 97 11.90 6.75 -14.20
CA ASN A 97 10.84 6.01 -14.87
C ASN A 97 11.25 4.53 -15.03
N PRO A 98 10.49 3.59 -14.43
CA PRO A 98 10.79 2.16 -14.55
C PRO A 98 10.72 1.65 -15.99
N HIS A 99 9.91 2.28 -16.85
CA HIS A 99 9.71 1.83 -18.23
C HIS A 99 10.94 2.01 -19.13
N GLU A 100 11.83 2.94 -18.80
CA GLU A 100 13.04 3.19 -19.58
C GLU A 100 14.09 2.09 -19.38
N ARG A 101 14.12 1.45 -18.20
CA ARG A 101 15.04 0.34 -17.84
C ARG A 101 14.66 -1.04 -18.41
N VAL A 102 13.60 -1.12 -19.21
CA VAL A 102 13.14 -2.37 -19.84
C VAL A 102 13.20 -2.28 -21.37
N ALA A 103 13.69 -1.15 -21.88
CA ALA A 103 13.79 -0.87 -23.31
C ALA A 103 15.17 -1.20 -23.90
N ASP A 104 16.14 -1.53 -23.05
CA ASP A 104 17.47 -2.06 -23.35
C ASP A 104 17.55 -3.59 -23.28
#